data_AF-A0A6J1W795-F1
#
_entry.id   AF-A0A6J1W795-F1
#
_cell.length_a   1.000
_cell.length_b   1.000
_cell.length_c   1.000
_cell.angle_alpha   90.00
_cell.angle_beta   90.00
_cell.angle_gamma   90.00
#
_symmetry.space_group_name_H-M   'P 1'
#
loop_
_entity.id
_entity.type
_entity.pdbx_description
1 polymer ?
#
loop_
_entity_poly.entity_id
_entity_poly.type
_entity_poly.pdbx_seq_one_letter_code
_entity_poly.pdbx_strand_id
1 'polypeptide(L)'
;SVINVMEKEWLGGWGSLLTGKLVEVGLKERIVKLVDTTISDWGFIKLTAKQRVLLYNLIEGSPVLTSHQIKPCIRRILTEHGNTEEVKQALEKIDCQTCDKEFKFLNELCLQCLSKAFESIHQFTLVDGIKAFSQVATSVKEDDEWAILKKAERYPVILIVDEILDSFPWETLPILNHHPVCRMENIHFIYYLFKLHEEQFVGGYFEASADVGRYVINPDKNLERMEKRMCSFVNYWCSDWTGHVAEPPSPEDYLRHLTQADIF
;
A
#
# COMPACT_ATOMS: atom_id res chain seq x y z
N SER A 1 9.85 16.79 -7.64
CA SER A 1 9.65 15.47 -8.26
C SER A 1 8.19 15.11 -8.17
N VAL A 2 7.62 14.47 -9.19
CA VAL A 2 6.23 13.96 -9.19
C VAL A 2 5.97 13.04 -8.00
N ILE A 3 6.96 12.22 -7.62
CA ILE A 3 6.90 11.30 -6.47
C ILE A 3 6.59 12.05 -5.18
N ASN A 4 7.23 13.20 -4.94
CA ASN A 4 7.00 13.99 -3.73
C ASN A 4 5.58 14.58 -3.67
N VAL A 5 5.01 14.93 -4.83
CA VAL A 5 3.62 15.44 -4.92
C VAL A 5 2.65 14.31 -4.64
N MET A 6 2.84 13.14 -5.27
CA MET A 6 2.04 11.94 -5.00
C MET A 6 2.08 11.57 -3.51
N GLU A 7 3.27 11.54 -2.92
CA GLU A 7 3.46 11.17 -1.52
C GLU A 7 2.82 12.17 -0.55
N LYS A 8 3.03 13.48 -0.75
CA LYS A 8 2.65 14.49 0.24
C LYS A 8 1.25 15.05 0.04
N GLU A 9 0.85 15.27 -1.21
CA GLU A 9 -0.39 15.96 -1.55
C GLU A 9 -1.52 15.00 -1.88
N TRP A 10 -1.23 13.89 -2.58
CA TRP A 10 -2.29 12.96 -3.00
C TRP A 10 -2.57 11.91 -1.94
N LEU A 11 -1.53 11.22 -1.48
CA LEU A 11 -1.66 10.12 -0.53
C LEU A 11 -1.54 10.60 0.92
N GLY A 12 -0.53 11.40 1.24
CA GLY A 12 -0.22 11.77 2.62
C GLY A 12 -0.03 10.53 3.49
N GLY A 13 -0.74 10.46 4.62
CA GLY A 13 -0.70 9.27 5.49
C GLY A 13 -1.45 8.05 4.95
N TRP A 14 -2.30 8.21 3.93
CA TRP A 14 -3.04 7.11 3.33
C TRP A 14 -2.17 6.17 2.50
N GLY A 15 -0.92 6.54 2.20
CA GLY A 15 0.05 5.62 1.61
C GLY A 15 0.24 4.34 2.43
N SER A 16 -0.03 4.37 3.75
CA SER A 16 -0.01 3.19 4.62
C SER A 16 -0.95 2.08 4.15
N LEU A 17 -2.03 2.41 3.43
CA LEU A 17 -2.98 1.46 2.87
C LEU A 17 -2.46 0.73 1.63
N LEU A 18 -1.35 1.19 1.03
CA LEU A 18 -0.72 0.55 -0.11
C LEU A 18 0.23 -0.57 0.30
N THR A 19 0.50 -0.75 1.58
CA THR A 19 1.46 -1.76 2.06
C THR A 19 0.84 -3.16 2.11
N GLY A 20 1.64 -4.16 1.72
CA GLY A 20 1.24 -5.56 1.80
C GLY A 20 1.11 -6.05 3.23
N LYS A 21 0.36 -7.13 3.45
CA LYS A 21 0.18 -7.72 4.78
C LYS A 21 1.52 -8.20 5.36
N LEU A 22 1.74 -7.98 6.65
CA LEU A 22 2.87 -8.55 7.38
C LEU A 22 2.87 -10.08 7.27
N VAL A 23 4.02 -10.66 6.96
CA VAL A 23 4.20 -12.13 6.93
C VAL A 23 4.15 -12.68 8.37
N GLU A 24 4.78 -11.97 9.31
CA GLU A 24 4.73 -12.31 10.73
C GLU A 24 3.39 -11.88 11.36
N VAL A 25 2.52 -12.85 11.62
CA VAL A 25 1.16 -12.61 12.17
C VAL A 25 1.21 -11.94 13.55
N GLY A 26 2.19 -12.28 14.39
CA GLY A 26 2.31 -11.75 15.76
C GLY A 26 2.51 -10.23 15.82
N LEU A 27 3.19 -9.63 14.84
CA LEU A 27 3.36 -8.17 14.77
C LEU A 27 2.04 -7.45 14.51
N LYS A 28 1.21 -8.00 13.60
CA LYS A 28 -0.11 -7.43 13.32
C LYS A 28 -1.01 -7.50 14.54
N GLU A 29 -1.03 -8.64 15.23
CA GLU A 29 -1.83 -8.84 16.45
C GLU A 29 -1.42 -7.89 17.57
N ARG A 30 -0.12 -7.63 17.75
CA ARG A 30 0.38 -6.65 18.72
C ARG A 30 -0.10 -5.23 18.39
N ILE A 31 -0.07 -4.82 17.12
CA ILE A 31 -0.61 -3.52 16.70
C ILE A 31 -2.12 -3.43 16.94
N VAL A 32 -2.87 -4.46 16.57
CA VAL A 32 -4.32 -4.52 16.81
C VAL A 32 -4.61 -4.38 18.30
N LYS A 33 -3.90 -5.13 19.14
CA LYS A 33 -4.04 -5.05 20.60
C LYS A 33 -3.71 -3.66 21.14
N LEU A 34 -2.65 -3.01 20.67
CA LEU A 34 -2.26 -1.67 21.10
C LEU A 34 -3.35 -0.63 20.77
N VAL A 35 -3.90 -0.70 19.55
CA VAL A 35 -4.99 0.18 19.12
C VAL A 35 -6.28 -0.11 19.89
N ASP A 36 -6.62 -1.39 20.09
CA ASP A 36 -7.82 -1.79 20.83
C ASP A 36 -7.76 -1.43 22.32
N THR A 37 -6.58 -1.53 22.95
CA THR A 37 -6.35 -1.00 24.30
C THR A 37 -6.61 0.50 24.34
N THR A 38 -6.11 1.25 23.36
CA THR A 38 -6.35 2.71 23.27
C THR A 38 -7.84 3.02 23.09
N ILE A 39 -8.55 2.24 22.27
CA ILE A 39 -10.01 2.34 22.08
C ILE A 39 -10.73 2.12 23.41
N SER A 40 -10.31 1.11 24.18
CA SER A 40 -10.89 0.78 25.48
C SER A 40 -10.61 1.86 26.53
N ASP A 41 -9.35 2.28 26.68
CA ASP A 41 -8.91 3.22 27.71
C ASP A 41 -9.57 4.60 27.57
N TRP A 42 -9.78 5.04 26.33
CA TRP A 42 -10.46 6.31 26.03
C TRP A 42 -11.98 6.18 25.93
N GLY A 43 -12.54 4.98 26.01
CA GLY A 43 -13.98 4.78 25.94
C GLY A 43 -14.57 5.03 24.55
N PHE A 44 -13.91 4.64 23.47
CA PHE A 44 -14.45 4.73 22.12
C PHE A 44 -15.57 3.69 21.90
N ILE A 45 -16.82 4.05 22.20
CA ILE A 45 -17.96 3.10 22.22
C ILE A 45 -18.45 2.68 20.82
N LYS A 46 -18.30 3.55 19.81
CA LYS A 46 -19.04 3.43 18.53
C LYS A 46 -18.18 3.45 17.26
N LEU A 47 -16.89 3.13 17.36
CA LEU A 47 -16.05 3.02 16.16
C LEU A 47 -16.45 1.82 15.30
N THR A 48 -16.71 2.09 14.01
CA THR A 48 -17.05 1.06 13.02
C THR A 48 -15.86 0.13 12.76
N ALA A 49 -16.14 -1.05 12.22
CA ALA A 49 -15.10 -1.99 11.80
C ALA A 49 -14.13 -1.35 10.78
N LYS A 50 -14.65 -0.51 9.87
CA LYS A 50 -13.83 0.23 8.91
C LYS A 50 -12.89 1.20 9.61
N GLN A 51 -13.37 1.99 10.59
CA GLN A 51 -12.52 2.92 11.33
C GLN A 51 -11.40 2.20 12.06
N ARG A 52 -11.71 1.08 12.71
CA ARG A 52 -10.71 0.22 13.39
C ARG A 52 -9.64 -0.27 12.43
N VAL A 53 -10.03 -0.85 11.28
CA VAL A 53 -9.07 -1.32 10.26
C VAL A 53 -8.19 -0.19 9.73
N LEU A 54 -8.75 0.99 9.48
CA LEU A 54 -7.98 2.15 9.04
C LEU A 54 -6.99 2.61 10.11
N LEU A 55 -7.37 2.61 11.39
CA LEU A 55 -6.45 2.89 12.51
C LEU A 55 -5.35 1.84 12.59
N TYR A 56 -5.67 0.54 12.51
CA TYR A 56 -4.66 -0.52 12.54
C TYR A 56 -3.61 -0.34 11.44
N ASN A 57 -4.03 -0.05 10.20
CA ASN A 57 -3.11 0.14 9.08
C ASN A 57 -2.31 1.45 9.20
N LEU A 58 -2.94 2.54 9.66
CA LEU A 58 -2.26 3.81 9.86
C LEU A 58 -1.19 3.72 10.95
N ILE A 59 -1.50 3.07 12.06
CA ILE A 59 -0.57 2.87 13.18
C ILE A 59 0.56 1.91 12.79
N GLU A 60 0.25 0.82 12.08
CA GLU A 60 1.27 -0.07 11.53
C GLU A 60 2.24 0.66 10.56
N GLY A 61 1.71 1.59 9.76
CA GLY A 61 2.50 2.41 8.86
C GLY A 61 3.17 3.63 9.52
N SER A 62 2.90 3.93 10.79
CA SER A 62 3.43 5.13 11.46
C SER A 62 4.96 5.25 11.48
N PRO A 63 5.77 4.15 11.50
CA PRO A 63 7.22 4.27 11.54
C PRO A 63 7.85 5.00 10.34
N VAL A 64 7.18 4.98 9.19
CA VAL A 64 7.62 5.64 7.95
C VAL A 64 6.86 6.93 7.65
N LEU A 65 5.84 7.25 8.44
CA LEU A 65 5.02 8.45 8.26
C LEU A 65 5.47 9.59 9.20
N THR A 66 5.21 10.82 8.78
CA THR A 66 5.40 12.01 9.61
C THR A 66 4.14 12.32 10.44
N SER A 67 4.29 13.03 11.54
CA SER A 67 3.15 13.47 12.36
C SER A 67 2.17 14.36 11.59
N HIS A 68 2.66 15.11 10.59
CA HIS A 68 1.84 15.91 9.68
C HIS A 68 1.00 15.05 8.72
N GLN A 69 1.43 13.83 8.41
CA GLN A 69 0.66 12.86 7.62
C GLN A 69 -0.32 12.06 8.49
N ILE A 70 0.06 11.72 9.72
CA ILE A 70 -0.73 10.87 10.61
C ILE A 70 -1.97 11.61 11.17
N LYS A 71 -1.79 12.82 11.71
CA LYS A 71 -2.87 13.56 12.40
C LYS A 71 -4.08 13.82 11.49
N PRO A 72 -3.92 14.25 10.22
CA PRO A 72 -5.07 14.40 9.32
C PRO A 72 -5.79 13.09 9.06
N CYS A 73 -5.07 11.96 8.93
CA CYS A 73 -5.69 10.65 8.73
C CYS A 73 -6.51 10.25 9.95
N ILE A 74 -5.97 10.35 11.18
CA ILE A 74 -6.73 10.06 12.40
C ILE A 74 -8.00 10.91 12.46
N ARG A 75 -7.89 12.23 12.23
CA ARG A 75 -9.05 13.12 12.19
C ARG A 75 -10.12 12.60 11.23
N ARG A 76 -9.74 12.33 9.97
CA ARG A 76 -10.67 11.83 8.95
C ARG A 76 -11.25 10.46 9.30
N ILE A 77 -10.46 9.57 9.90
CA ILE A 77 -10.96 8.28 10.37
C ILE A 77 -12.03 8.47 11.44
N LEU A 78 -11.78 9.31 12.44
CA LEU A 78 -12.70 9.54 13.53
C LEU A 78 -13.98 10.28 13.10
N THR A 79 -13.92 11.09 12.04
CA THR A 79 -15.06 11.94 11.61
C THR A 79 -15.76 11.49 10.34
N GLU A 80 -15.04 11.11 9.28
CA GLU A 80 -15.59 10.88 7.92
C GLU A 80 -15.96 9.41 7.65
N HIS A 81 -15.64 8.49 8.57
CA HIS A 81 -15.86 7.05 8.41
C HIS A 81 -16.75 6.42 9.50
N GLY A 82 -17.47 7.25 10.26
CA GLY A 82 -18.42 6.83 11.29
C GLY A 82 -19.75 6.33 10.73
N ASN A 83 -20.67 5.95 11.64
CA ASN A 83 -22.03 5.58 11.30
C ASN A 83 -22.85 6.82 10.93
N THR A 84 -23.36 6.88 9.70
CA THR A 84 -24.14 8.04 9.20
C THR A 84 -25.40 8.29 10.01
N GLU A 85 -26.09 7.26 10.47
CA GLU A 85 -27.35 7.40 11.23
C GLU A 85 -27.10 7.97 12.62
N GLU A 86 -26.01 7.58 13.27
CA GLU A 86 -25.65 8.14 14.58
C GLU A 86 -25.22 9.60 14.47
N VAL A 87 -24.52 9.95 13.40
CA VAL A 87 -24.17 11.35 13.12
C VAL A 87 -25.42 12.17 12.81
N LYS A 88 -26.39 11.64 12.04
CA LYS A 88 -27.69 12.32 11.82
C LYS A 88 -28.39 12.62 13.14
N GLN A 89 -28.48 11.63 14.04
CA GLN A 89 -29.08 11.81 15.38
C GLN A 89 -28.33 12.86 16.22
N ALA A 90 -27.00 12.86 16.16
CA ALA A 90 -26.19 13.86 16.86
C ALA A 90 -26.39 15.27 16.28
N LEU A 91 -26.60 15.38 14.96
CA LEU A 91 -26.80 16.65 14.25
C LEU A 91 -28.17 17.28 14.50
N GLU A 92 -29.18 16.55 14.94
CA GLU A 92 -30.48 17.13 15.32
C GLU A 92 -30.33 18.26 16.36
N LYS A 93 -29.32 18.15 17.23
CA LYS A 93 -29.00 19.09 18.29
C LYS A 93 -27.99 20.18 17.86
N ILE A 94 -27.47 20.09 16.64
CA ILE A 94 -26.43 20.98 16.13
C ILE A 94 -27.06 21.93 15.11
N ASP A 95 -27.02 23.22 15.43
CA ASP A 95 -27.42 24.24 14.47
C ASP A 95 -26.23 24.58 13.55
N CYS A 96 -26.42 24.39 12.24
CA CYS A 96 -25.43 24.69 11.22
C CYS A 96 -26.11 25.26 9.99
N GLN A 97 -25.62 26.41 9.52
CA GLN A 97 -26.16 27.12 8.35
C GLN A 97 -25.60 26.62 7.01
N THR A 98 -24.56 25.79 7.03
CA THR A 98 -23.83 25.37 5.83
C THR A 98 -23.98 23.90 5.49
N CYS A 99 -24.39 23.06 6.44
CA CYS A 99 -24.52 21.62 6.23
C CYS A 99 -25.97 21.25 6.00
N ASP A 100 -26.21 20.42 4.98
CA ASP A 100 -27.51 19.79 4.79
C ASP A 100 -27.69 18.65 5.79
N LYS A 101 -28.91 18.51 6.31
CA LYS A 101 -29.30 17.39 7.17
C LYS A 101 -29.57 16.11 6.37
N GLU A 102 -29.82 16.23 5.06
CA GLU A 102 -30.02 15.10 4.14
C GLU A 102 -28.72 14.64 3.43
N PHE A 103 -27.58 14.73 4.10
CA PHE A 103 -26.30 14.28 3.55
C PHE A 103 -26.26 12.76 3.32
N LYS A 104 -25.54 12.33 2.27
CA LYS A 104 -25.30 10.90 1.98
C LYS A 104 -23.98 10.44 2.57
N PHE A 105 -22.94 11.25 2.49
CA PHE A 105 -21.62 10.95 3.00
C PHE A 105 -21.17 11.95 4.06
N LEU A 106 -20.46 11.47 5.08
CA LEU A 106 -20.00 12.32 6.19
C LEU A 106 -19.03 13.42 5.75
N ASN A 107 -18.29 13.21 4.66
CA ASN A 107 -17.38 14.23 4.11
C ASN A 107 -18.09 15.39 3.40
N GLU A 108 -19.42 15.35 3.25
CA GLU A 108 -20.24 16.48 2.80
C GLU A 108 -20.45 17.49 3.94
N LEU A 109 -20.26 17.07 5.20
CA LEU A 109 -20.44 17.91 6.38
C LEU A 109 -19.17 18.70 6.68
N CYS A 110 -19.35 19.90 7.25
CA CYS A 110 -18.23 20.70 7.71
C CYS A 110 -17.57 20.07 8.96
N LEU A 111 -16.28 20.37 9.15
CA LEU A 111 -15.51 19.84 10.29
C LEU A 111 -16.12 20.19 11.65
N GLN A 112 -16.76 21.35 11.79
CA GLN A 112 -17.38 21.75 13.05
C GLN A 112 -18.56 20.82 13.42
N CYS A 113 -19.41 20.50 12.45
CA CYS A 113 -20.52 19.56 12.62
C CYS A 113 -20.01 18.17 12.96
N LEU A 114 -19.01 17.68 12.23
CA LEU A 114 -18.40 16.39 12.48
C LEU A 114 -17.73 16.30 13.86
N SER A 115 -17.03 17.34 14.30
CA SER A 115 -16.40 17.38 15.62
C SER A 115 -17.43 17.38 16.75
N LYS A 116 -18.49 18.18 16.63
CA LYS A 116 -19.58 18.21 17.62
C LYS A 116 -20.36 16.89 17.64
N ALA A 117 -20.60 16.28 16.48
CA ALA A 117 -21.23 14.98 16.40
C ALA A 117 -20.37 13.89 17.06
N PHE A 118 -19.05 13.90 16.78
CA PHE A 118 -18.09 13.02 17.44
C PHE A 118 -18.14 13.17 18.97
N GLU A 119 -18.10 14.40 19.48
CA GLU A 119 -18.20 14.69 20.92
C GLU A 119 -19.51 14.17 21.52
N SER A 120 -20.64 14.39 20.85
CA SER A 120 -21.94 13.89 21.30
C SER A 120 -22.02 12.37 21.33
N ILE A 121 -21.28 11.67 20.47
CA ILE A 121 -21.30 10.20 20.38
C ILE A 121 -20.35 9.58 21.40
N HIS A 122 -19.13 10.12 21.50
CA HIS A 122 -18.03 9.52 22.25
C HIS A 122 -17.79 10.14 23.63
N GLN A 123 -18.43 11.27 23.95
CA GLN A 123 -18.32 11.98 25.24
C GLN A 123 -16.93 12.56 25.55
N PHE A 124 -16.08 12.77 24.53
CA PHE A 124 -14.82 13.51 24.62
C PHE A 124 -14.50 14.20 23.30
N THR A 125 -13.54 15.13 23.31
CA THR A 125 -13.28 15.98 22.15
C THR A 125 -12.57 15.24 21.02
N LEU A 126 -12.80 15.68 19.78
CA LEU A 126 -12.06 15.16 18.63
C LEU A 126 -10.54 15.38 18.79
N VAL A 127 -10.15 16.48 19.43
CA VAL A 127 -8.73 16.79 19.70
C VAL A 127 -8.12 15.76 20.64
N ASP A 128 -8.86 15.35 21.68
CA ASP A 128 -8.43 14.30 22.60
C ASP A 128 -8.28 12.96 21.88
N GLY A 129 -9.24 12.59 21.01
CA GLY A 129 -9.16 11.38 20.20
C GLY A 129 -7.97 11.40 19.22
N ILE A 130 -7.68 12.54 18.59
CA ILE A 130 -6.49 12.70 17.73
C ILE A 130 -5.22 12.54 18.56
N LYS A 131 -5.17 13.15 19.76
CA LYS A 131 -4.02 13.07 20.66
C LYS A 131 -3.78 11.62 21.10
N ALA A 132 -4.81 10.88 21.47
CA ALA A 132 -4.75 9.48 21.87
C ALA A 132 -4.02 8.62 20.82
N PHE A 133 -4.53 8.59 19.58
CA PHE A 133 -3.90 7.78 18.52
C PHE A 133 -2.59 8.37 18.00
N SER A 134 -2.37 9.68 18.11
CA SER A 134 -1.07 10.28 17.77
C SER A 134 0.01 9.82 18.75
N GLN A 135 -0.30 9.70 20.05
CA GLN A 135 0.62 9.20 21.06
C GLN A 135 0.97 7.73 20.79
N VAL A 136 -0.01 6.91 20.43
CA VAL A 136 0.22 5.52 20.00
C VAL A 136 1.12 5.47 18.76
N ALA A 137 0.86 6.31 17.76
CA ALA A 137 1.67 6.35 16.56
C ALA A 137 3.12 6.77 16.86
N THR A 138 3.32 7.71 17.81
CA THR A 138 4.62 8.13 18.30
C THR A 138 5.33 7.02 19.07
N SER A 139 4.64 6.29 19.96
CA SER A 139 5.26 5.19 20.70
C SER A 139 5.73 4.08 19.75
N VAL A 140 4.91 3.69 18.78
CA VAL A 140 5.29 2.71 17.74
C VAL A 140 6.47 3.20 16.88
N LYS A 141 6.64 4.52 16.74
CA LYS A 141 7.73 5.10 15.94
C LYS A 141 9.05 5.21 16.69
N GLU A 142 9.00 5.49 17.99
CA GLU A 142 10.16 5.83 18.82
C GLU A 142 10.65 4.66 19.67
N ASP A 143 9.79 3.72 20.02
CA ASP A 143 10.14 2.56 20.83
C ASP A 143 10.90 1.50 20.00
N ASP A 144 12.07 1.11 20.49
CA ASP A 144 12.95 0.13 19.85
C ASP A 144 12.26 -1.23 19.65
N GLU A 145 11.26 -1.56 20.47
CA GLU A 145 10.44 -2.77 20.32
C GLU A 145 9.74 -2.87 18.95
N TRP A 146 9.49 -1.72 18.31
CA TRP A 146 8.79 -1.60 17.04
C TRP A 146 9.72 -1.29 15.86
N ALA A 147 11.02 -1.15 16.10
CA ALA A 147 12.00 -0.92 15.03
C ALA A 147 11.97 -2.02 13.96
N ILE A 148 11.57 -3.24 14.35
CA ILE A 148 11.33 -4.38 13.45
C ILE A 148 10.28 -4.09 12.37
N LEU A 149 9.24 -3.29 12.64
CA LEU A 149 8.17 -3.02 11.67
C LEU A 149 8.67 -2.37 10.37
N LYS A 150 9.75 -1.58 10.44
CA LYS A 150 10.36 -0.94 9.26
C LYS A 150 11.02 -1.93 8.31
N LYS A 151 11.40 -3.10 8.83
CA LYS A 151 12.13 -4.15 8.11
C LYS A 151 11.32 -5.44 7.98
N ALA A 152 10.11 -5.48 8.55
CA ALA A 152 9.30 -6.67 8.57
C ALA A 152 8.89 -7.07 7.15
N GLU A 153 9.03 -8.35 6.86
CA GLU A 153 8.64 -8.92 5.57
C GLU A 153 7.13 -8.83 5.38
N ARG A 154 6.74 -8.57 4.13
CA ARG A 154 5.36 -8.37 3.73
C ARG A 154 5.07 -9.13 2.45
N TYR A 155 3.85 -9.61 2.34
CA TYR A 155 3.36 -10.22 1.11
C TYR A 155 3.31 -9.19 -0.03
N PRO A 156 3.44 -9.64 -1.30
CA PRO A 156 3.39 -8.75 -2.45
C PRO A 156 2.10 -7.93 -2.54
N VAL A 157 2.24 -6.72 -3.06
CA VAL A 157 1.13 -5.84 -3.41
C VAL A 157 0.95 -5.86 -4.91
N ILE A 158 -0.26 -6.19 -5.35
CA ILE A 158 -0.63 -6.08 -6.76
C ILE A 158 -1.40 -4.78 -6.95
N LEU A 159 -0.81 -3.86 -7.72
CA LEU A 159 -1.44 -2.61 -8.10
C LEU A 159 -2.26 -2.82 -9.37
N ILE A 160 -3.55 -2.53 -9.30
CA ILE A 160 -4.43 -2.44 -10.46
C ILE A 160 -4.65 -0.94 -10.69
N VAL A 161 -3.98 -0.41 -11.71
CA VAL A 161 -3.88 1.03 -11.96
C VAL A 161 -4.67 1.35 -13.23
N ASP A 162 -5.46 2.41 -13.17
CA ASP A 162 -6.18 2.92 -14.34
C ASP A 162 -5.20 3.43 -15.41
N GLU A 163 -5.53 3.29 -16.69
CA GLU A 163 -4.67 3.72 -17.81
C GLU A 163 -4.22 5.19 -17.69
N ILE A 164 -5.08 6.08 -17.17
CA ILE A 164 -4.72 7.50 -16.99
C ILE A 164 -3.66 7.71 -15.91
N LEU A 165 -3.49 6.73 -15.02
CA LEU A 165 -2.57 6.75 -13.89
C LEU A 165 -1.34 5.86 -14.10
N ASP A 166 -1.28 5.11 -15.20
CA ASP A 166 -0.20 4.13 -15.44
C ASP A 166 1.16 4.79 -15.64
N SER A 167 1.21 6.02 -16.16
CA SER A 167 2.48 6.74 -16.32
C SER A 167 3.16 7.13 -14.98
N PHE A 168 2.45 7.07 -13.85
CA PHE A 168 3.02 7.44 -12.55
C PHE A 168 3.84 6.29 -11.94
N PRO A 169 4.99 6.56 -11.32
CA PRO A 169 5.88 5.52 -10.80
C PRO A 169 5.46 5.06 -9.39
N TRP A 170 4.28 4.46 -9.25
CA TRP A 170 3.68 4.05 -7.97
C TRP A 170 4.60 3.19 -7.10
N GLU A 171 5.35 2.29 -7.70
CA GLU A 171 6.29 1.37 -7.03
C GLU A 171 7.48 2.07 -6.40
N THR A 172 7.78 3.30 -6.85
CA THR A 172 8.88 4.13 -6.32
C THR A 172 8.45 5.04 -5.17
N LEU A 173 7.20 4.93 -4.71
CA LEU A 173 6.73 5.65 -3.55
C LEU A 173 7.56 5.22 -2.32
N PRO A 174 7.99 6.17 -1.45
CA PRO A 174 8.82 5.83 -0.29
C PRO A 174 8.25 4.75 0.62
N ILE A 175 6.92 4.68 0.73
CA ILE A 175 6.21 3.67 1.52
C ILE A 175 6.22 2.27 0.88
N LEU A 176 6.62 2.14 -0.39
CA LEU A 176 6.68 0.89 -1.14
C LEU A 176 8.12 0.47 -1.51
N ASN A 177 9.14 1.32 -1.29
CA ASN A 177 10.53 1.06 -1.67
C ASN A 177 11.13 -0.27 -1.16
N HIS A 178 10.58 -0.81 -0.07
CA HIS A 178 11.02 -2.08 0.53
C HIS A 178 9.96 -3.17 0.44
N HIS A 179 8.92 -2.94 -0.35
CA HIS A 179 7.81 -3.86 -0.52
C HIS A 179 7.92 -4.55 -1.88
N PRO A 180 7.60 -5.85 -1.97
CA PRO A 180 7.39 -6.50 -3.24
C PRO A 180 6.11 -5.93 -3.85
N VAL A 181 6.23 -5.26 -5.00
CA VAL A 181 5.10 -4.63 -5.70
C VAL A 181 5.17 -4.96 -7.18
N CYS A 182 4.03 -5.29 -7.78
CA CYS A 182 3.89 -5.43 -9.22
C CYS A 182 2.58 -4.79 -9.70
N ARG A 183 2.45 -4.59 -11.01
CA ARG A 183 1.21 -4.16 -11.66
C ARG A 183 0.54 -5.30 -12.37
N MET A 184 -0.78 -5.22 -12.42
CA MET A 184 -1.62 -6.11 -13.19
C MET A 184 -2.81 -5.32 -13.75
N GLU A 185 -3.20 -5.64 -14.98
CA GLU A 185 -4.23 -4.89 -15.72
C GLU A 185 -5.60 -4.92 -15.05
N ASN A 186 -6.02 -6.09 -14.56
CA ASN A 186 -7.34 -6.25 -13.95
C ASN A 186 -7.45 -7.54 -13.12
N ILE A 187 -8.50 -7.61 -12.28
CA ILE A 187 -8.75 -8.72 -11.37
C ILE A 187 -8.99 -10.05 -12.11
N HIS A 188 -9.65 -10.04 -13.27
CA HIS A 188 -9.94 -11.26 -14.02
C HIS A 188 -8.67 -11.89 -14.58
N PHE A 189 -7.76 -11.07 -15.11
CA PHE A 189 -6.48 -11.52 -15.62
C PHE A 189 -5.59 -12.09 -14.51
N ILE A 190 -5.53 -11.42 -13.35
CA ILE A 190 -4.82 -11.92 -12.16
C ILE A 190 -5.37 -13.29 -11.75
N TYR A 191 -6.70 -13.41 -11.63
CA TYR A 191 -7.33 -14.65 -11.22
C TYR A 191 -7.07 -15.78 -12.21
N TYR A 192 -7.16 -15.49 -13.51
CA TYR A 192 -6.86 -16.46 -14.56
C TYR A 192 -5.41 -16.94 -14.50
N LEU A 193 -4.44 -16.02 -14.39
CA LEU A 193 -3.02 -16.36 -14.26
C LEU A 193 -2.76 -17.17 -12.99
N PHE A 194 -3.34 -16.77 -11.85
CA PHE A 194 -3.21 -17.52 -10.61
C PHE A 194 -3.74 -18.93 -10.76
N LYS A 195 -4.91 -19.13 -11.37
CA LYS A 195 -5.49 -20.47 -11.58
C LYS A 195 -4.73 -21.33 -12.57
N LEU A 196 -4.08 -20.72 -13.56
CA LEU A 196 -3.23 -21.45 -14.50
C LEU A 196 -1.96 -21.97 -13.83
N HIS A 197 -1.44 -21.25 -12.83
CA HIS A 197 -0.13 -21.49 -12.22
C HIS A 197 -0.18 -21.80 -10.73
N GLU A 198 -1.36 -22.14 -10.18
CA GLU A 198 -1.61 -22.22 -8.73
C GLU A 198 -0.61 -23.15 -8.01
N GLU A 199 -0.23 -24.24 -8.66
CA GLU A 199 0.74 -25.22 -8.13
C GLU A 199 2.19 -24.69 -8.07
N GLN A 200 2.52 -23.66 -8.85
CA GLN A 200 3.85 -23.04 -8.92
C GLN A 200 3.99 -21.83 -7.99
N PHE A 201 2.92 -21.44 -7.28
CA PHE A 201 2.97 -20.32 -6.34
C PHE A 201 3.46 -20.77 -4.96
N VAL A 202 4.54 -20.16 -4.48
CA VAL A 202 5.10 -20.38 -3.15
C VAL A 202 5.22 -19.04 -2.42
N GLY A 203 4.60 -18.92 -1.24
CA GLY A 203 4.71 -17.71 -0.41
C GLY A 203 4.16 -16.43 -1.06
N GLY A 204 3.28 -16.55 -2.06
CA GLY A 204 2.74 -15.42 -2.82
C GLY A 204 3.55 -15.02 -4.06
N TYR A 205 4.58 -15.79 -4.41
CA TYR A 205 5.42 -15.59 -5.60
C TYR A 205 5.25 -16.75 -6.57
N PHE A 206 5.34 -16.46 -7.86
CA PHE A 206 5.47 -17.47 -8.91
C PHE A 206 6.93 -17.94 -8.97
N GLU A 207 7.15 -19.25 -8.86
CA GLU A 207 8.49 -19.84 -8.96
C GLU A 207 8.75 -20.30 -10.40
N ALA A 208 9.79 -19.72 -11.01
CA ALA A 208 10.25 -20.04 -12.36
C ALA A 208 11.65 -20.67 -12.29
N SER A 209 11.96 -21.63 -13.17
CA SER A 209 13.32 -22.16 -13.26
C SER A 209 14.22 -21.15 -13.97
N ALA A 210 15.38 -20.89 -13.38
CA ALA A 210 16.44 -20.08 -14.00
C ALA A 210 17.48 -20.92 -14.76
N ASP A 211 17.28 -22.24 -14.85
CA ASP A 211 18.25 -23.17 -15.46
C ASP A 211 18.38 -22.93 -16.97
N VAL A 212 17.25 -22.65 -17.63
CA VAL A 212 17.18 -22.39 -19.06
C VAL A 212 16.58 -21.01 -19.30
N GLY A 213 17.44 -20.07 -19.72
CA GLY A 213 17.01 -18.73 -20.12
C GLY A 213 17.34 -18.41 -21.57
N ARG A 214 16.67 -17.38 -22.07
CA ARG A 214 16.93 -16.74 -23.36
C ARG A 214 17.25 -15.27 -23.13
N TYR A 215 17.91 -14.63 -24.09
CA TYR A 215 18.21 -13.20 -24.02
C TYR A 215 18.39 -12.57 -25.39
N VAL A 216 18.22 -11.26 -25.46
CA VAL A 216 18.59 -10.42 -26.60
C VAL A 216 19.38 -9.23 -26.08
N ILE A 217 20.66 -9.13 -26.45
CA ILE A 217 21.57 -8.08 -25.95
C ILE A 217 21.98 -7.17 -27.11
N ASN A 218 21.68 -5.88 -26.96
CA ASN A 218 22.10 -4.81 -27.88
C ASN A 218 21.80 -5.09 -29.37
N PRO A 219 20.54 -5.42 -29.75
CA PRO A 219 20.21 -5.83 -31.12
C PRO A 219 20.57 -4.78 -32.18
N ASP A 220 20.50 -3.49 -31.84
CA ASP A 220 20.79 -2.36 -32.73
C ASP A 220 22.26 -1.89 -32.71
N LYS A 221 23.13 -2.56 -31.94
CA LYS A 221 24.56 -2.19 -31.76
C LYS A 221 24.80 -0.75 -31.27
N ASN A 222 23.86 -0.15 -30.54
CA ASN A 222 23.96 1.24 -30.05
C ASN A 222 24.33 1.37 -28.56
N LEU A 223 24.53 0.26 -27.85
CA LEU A 223 24.82 0.20 -26.41
C LEU A 223 26.09 -0.61 -26.06
N GLU A 224 27.22 -0.33 -26.71
CA GLU A 224 28.48 -1.12 -26.59
C GLU A 224 28.94 -1.37 -25.14
N ARG A 225 28.84 -0.36 -24.27
CA ARG A 225 29.24 -0.51 -22.85
C ARG A 225 28.32 -1.47 -22.11
N MET A 226 27.02 -1.43 -22.40
CA MET A 226 26.05 -2.33 -21.78
C MET A 226 26.19 -3.74 -22.32
N GLU A 227 26.44 -3.90 -23.63
CA GLU A 227 26.72 -5.19 -24.26
C GLU A 227 27.87 -5.90 -23.56
N LYS A 228 29.03 -5.26 -23.43
CA LYS A 228 30.20 -5.84 -22.75
C LYS A 228 29.86 -6.29 -21.32
N ARG A 229 29.08 -5.48 -20.59
CA ARG A 229 28.67 -5.78 -19.21
C ARG A 229 27.72 -6.98 -19.16
N MET A 230 26.68 -6.99 -19.99
CA MET A 230 25.67 -8.05 -20.02
C MET A 230 26.26 -9.38 -20.52
N CYS A 231 27.09 -9.35 -21.57
CA CYS A 231 27.79 -10.55 -22.05
C CYS A 231 28.70 -11.14 -20.96
N SER A 232 29.44 -10.29 -20.25
CA SER A 232 30.26 -10.74 -19.12
C SER A 232 29.42 -11.39 -18.01
N PHE A 233 28.25 -10.83 -17.73
CA PHE A 233 27.33 -11.38 -16.72
C PHE A 233 26.78 -12.75 -17.15
N VAL A 234 26.19 -12.84 -18.34
CA VAL A 234 25.53 -14.06 -18.82
C VAL A 234 26.55 -15.18 -19.02
N ASN A 235 27.70 -14.90 -19.61
CA ASN A 235 28.73 -15.92 -19.82
C ASN A 235 29.29 -16.49 -18.50
N TYR A 236 29.27 -15.70 -17.43
CA TYR A 236 29.79 -16.12 -16.12
C TYR A 236 28.73 -16.81 -15.27
N TRP A 237 27.53 -16.22 -15.15
CA TRP A 237 26.48 -16.68 -14.24
C TRP A 237 25.46 -17.63 -14.89
N CYS A 238 25.33 -17.60 -16.21
CA CYS A 238 24.25 -18.22 -16.96
C CYS A 238 24.79 -18.93 -18.22
N SER A 239 25.81 -19.78 -18.06
CA SER A 239 26.54 -20.38 -19.19
C SER A 239 25.67 -21.20 -20.15
N ASP A 240 24.54 -21.73 -19.66
CA ASP A 240 23.60 -22.54 -20.44
C ASP A 240 22.50 -21.70 -21.12
N TRP A 241 22.46 -20.40 -20.85
CA TRP A 241 21.51 -19.50 -21.52
C TRP A 241 21.96 -19.19 -22.93
N THR A 242 21.01 -19.07 -23.85
CA THR A 242 21.28 -18.84 -25.27
C THR A 242 20.54 -17.63 -25.78
N GLY A 243 21.14 -16.85 -26.67
CA GLY A 243 20.50 -15.64 -27.16
C GLY A 243 21.27 -14.96 -28.28
N HIS A 244 20.76 -13.80 -28.68
CA HIS A 244 21.39 -12.98 -29.72
C HIS A 244 22.17 -11.82 -29.08
N VAL A 245 23.35 -11.54 -29.63
CA VAL A 245 24.23 -10.45 -29.18
C VAL A 245 24.61 -9.60 -30.36
N ALA A 246 24.44 -8.29 -30.23
CA ALA A 246 24.77 -7.34 -31.28
C ALA A 246 24.01 -7.61 -32.59
N GLU A 247 22.87 -8.29 -32.54
CA GLU A 247 22.02 -8.54 -33.70
C GLU A 247 20.57 -8.77 -33.27
N PRO A 248 19.58 -8.38 -34.09
CA PRO A 248 18.19 -8.67 -33.82
C PRO A 248 17.89 -10.16 -34.08
N PRO A 249 17.09 -10.84 -33.24
CA PRO A 249 16.60 -12.17 -33.53
C PRO A 249 15.68 -12.17 -34.76
N SER A 250 15.62 -13.28 -35.49
CA SER A 250 14.57 -13.48 -36.47
C SER A 250 13.20 -13.59 -35.76
N PRO A 251 12.06 -13.26 -36.40
CA PRO A 251 10.74 -13.43 -35.79
C PRO A 251 10.47 -14.87 -35.32
N GLU A 252 10.96 -15.87 -36.05
CA GLU A 252 10.83 -17.28 -35.69
C GLU A 252 11.66 -17.63 -34.45
N ASP A 253 12.90 -17.15 -34.38
CA ASP A 253 13.76 -17.34 -33.20
C ASP A 253 13.18 -16.67 -31.97
N TYR A 254 12.62 -15.46 -32.12
CA TYR A 254 12.00 -14.72 -31.04
C TYR A 254 10.80 -15.47 -30.44
N LEU A 255 9.88 -15.96 -31.28
CA LEU A 255 8.74 -16.76 -30.83
C LEU A 255 9.17 -18.07 -30.16
N ARG A 256 10.20 -18.72 -30.72
CA ARG A 256 10.79 -19.92 -30.12
C ARG A 256 11.40 -19.62 -28.75
N HIS A 257 12.07 -18.49 -28.59
CA HIS A 257 12.67 -18.11 -27.31
C HIS A 257 11.61 -17.83 -26.23
N LEU A 258 10.49 -17.19 -26.59
CA LEU A 258 9.38 -16.91 -25.66
C LEU A 258 8.62 -18.17 -25.18
N THR A 259 8.79 -19.31 -25.85
CA THR A 259 8.02 -20.54 -25.57
C THR A 259 8.85 -21.68 -24.99
N GLN A 260 10.18 -21.60 -25.05
CA GLN A 260 11.09 -22.67 -24.66
C GLN A 260 11.85 -22.42 -23.35
N ALA A 261 11.68 -21.25 -22.74
CA ALA A 261 12.36 -20.85 -21.52
C ALA A 261 11.39 -20.13 -20.60
N ASP A 262 11.59 -20.30 -19.29
CA ASP A 262 10.81 -19.61 -18.27
C ASP A 262 11.27 -18.16 -18.08
N ILE A 263 12.49 -17.83 -18.56
CA ILE A 263 13.09 -16.49 -18.51
C ILE A 263 13.57 -16.08 -19.92
N PHE A 264 13.21 -14.87 -20.33
CA PHE A 264 13.56 -14.26 -21.61
C PHE A 264 14.11 -12.84 -21.42
#